data_AF-A0A6N2MYI6-F1
#
_entry.id   AF-A0A6N2MYI6-F1
#
_cell.length_a   1.000
_cell.length_b   1.000
_cell.length_c   1.000
_cell.angle_alpha   90.00
_cell.angle_beta   90.00
_cell.angle_gamma   90.00
#
_symmetry.space_group_name_H-M   'P 1'
#
loop_
_entity.id
_entity.type
_entity.pdbx_description
1 polymer ?
#
loop_
_entity_poly.entity_id
_entity_poly.type
_entity_poly.pdbx_seq_one_letter_code
_entity_poly.pdbx_strand_id
1 'polypeptide(L)' 'MQGDEARLLLGFPPNSRPTLSQVKAAYRKRVWESHPDLFPLHEKPGAESKFKLISEAYTCLQTEIQVNLFLRYMQQEPCT' A
#
# COMPACT_ATOMS: atom_id res chain seq x y z
N MET A 1 -0.79 0.72 -14.32
CA MET A 1 -0.38 2.03 -13.78
C MET A 1 0.96 2.50 -14.30
N GLN A 2 1.17 3.82 -14.39
CA GLN A 2 2.48 4.44 -14.65
C GLN A 2 3.29 4.59 -13.34
N GLY A 3 4.62 4.54 -13.37
CA GLY A 3 5.46 4.64 -12.16
C GLY A 3 5.26 5.96 -11.39
N ASP A 4 4.91 7.03 -12.09
CA ASP A 4 4.63 8.35 -11.51
C ASP A 4 3.30 8.37 -10.75
N GLU A 5 2.28 7.69 -11.29
CA GLU A 5 0.99 7.47 -10.61
C GLU A 5 1.16 6.59 -9.36
N ALA A 6 2.00 5.56 -9.46
CA ALA A 6 2.29 4.66 -8.34
C ALA A 6 2.95 5.41 -7.18
N ARG A 7 3.86 6.34 -7.48
CA ARG A 7 4.47 7.23 -6.48
C ARG A 7 3.42 8.12 -5.83
N LEU A 8 2.58 8.79 -6.61
CA LEU A 8 1.50 9.63 -6.09
C LEU A 8 0.54 8.85 -5.16
N LEU A 9 0.18 7.63 -5.56
CA LEU A 9 -0.70 6.76 -4.76
C LEU A 9 -0.09 6.35 -3.43
N LEU A 10 1.24 6.21 -3.35
CA LEU A 10 1.95 5.97 -2.09
C LEU A 10 2.30 7.27 -1.33
N GLY A 11 2.01 8.44 -1.90
CA GLY A 11 2.27 9.74 -1.29
C GLY A 11 3.65 10.32 -1.60
N PHE A 12 4.30 9.82 -2.65
CA PHE A 12 5.56 10.33 -3.18
C PHE A 12 5.33 11.30 -4.35
N PRO A 13 6.22 12.29 -4.54
CA PRO A 13 6.22 13.10 -5.75
C PRO A 13 6.42 12.25 -7.00
N PRO A 14 5.81 12.59 -8.16
CA PRO A 14 5.93 11.80 -9.39
C PRO A 14 7.39 11.68 -9.87
N ASN A 15 8.21 12.71 -9.64
CA ASN A 15 9.63 12.73 -10.02
C ASN A 15 10.59 12.18 -8.95
N SER A 16 10.06 11.73 -7.81
CA SER A 16 10.91 11.24 -6.73
C SER A 16 11.37 9.81 -7.00
N ARG A 17 12.55 9.45 -6.47
CA ARG A 17 13.06 8.08 -6.49
C ARG A 17 13.13 7.56 -5.05
N PRO A 18 11.99 7.21 -4.44
CA PRO A 18 11.97 6.71 -3.08
C PRO A 18 12.71 5.37 -3.00
N THR A 19 13.47 5.20 -1.92
CA THR A 19 14.14 3.93 -1.63
C THR A 19 13.13 2.85 -1.22
N LEU A 20 13.51 1.58 -1.30
CA LEU A 20 12.63 0.46 -0.90
C LEU A 20 12.05 0.64 0.51
N SER A 21 12.86 1.12 1.45
CA SER A 21 12.45 1.35 2.84
C SER A 21 11.37 2.41 2.95
N GLN A 22 11.49 3.48 2.15
CA GLN A 22 10.46 4.53 2.07
C GLN A 22 9.19 3.98 1.43
N VAL A 23 9.30 3.27 0.31
CA VAL A 23 8.16 2.65 -0.39
C VAL A 23 7.40 1.69 0.55
N LYS A 24 8.12 0.85 1.32
CA LYS A 24 7.52 -0.02 2.34
C LYS A 24 6.86 0.75 3.48
N ALA A 25 7.49 1.82 3.98
CA ALA A 25 6.91 2.63 5.05
C ALA A 25 5.62 3.33 4.60
N ALA A 26 5.63 3.93 3.41
CA ALA A 26 4.47 4.56 2.81
C ALA A 26 3.35 3.55 2.52
N TYR A 27 3.70 2.38 1.97
CA TYR A 27 2.77 1.29 1.73
C TYR A 27 2.08 0.83 3.01
N ARG A 28 2.84 0.55 4.08
CA ARG A 28 2.27 0.16 5.39
C ARG A 28 1.28 1.20 5.92
N LYS A 29 1.63 2.49 5.82
CA LYS A 29 0.75 3.58 6.23
C LYS A 29 -0.56 3.58 5.43
N ARG A 30 -0.49 3.50 4.10
CA ARG A 30 -1.66 3.54 3.22
C ARG A 30 -2.55 2.30 3.35
N VAL A 31 -1.95 1.13 3.56
CA VAL A 31 -2.68 -0.11 3.85
C VAL A 31 -3.43 -0.02 5.16
N TRP A 32 -2.78 0.49 6.23
CA TRP A 32 -3.44 0.72 7.50
C TRP A 32 -4.63 1.68 7.36
N GLU A 33 -4.45 2.80 6.68
CA GLU A 33 -5.52 3.78 6.41
C GLU A 33 -6.68 3.22 5.55
N SER A 34 -6.43 2.14 4.81
CA SER A 34 -7.44 1.47 3.96
C SER A 34 -7.87 0.12 4.52
N HIS A 35 -7.55 -0.19 5.79
CA HIS A 35 -7.81 -1.49 6.37
C HIS A 35 -9.31 -1.69 6.59
N PRO A 36 -9.93 -2.76 6.06
CA PRO A 36 -11.39 -2.96 6.10
C PRO A 36 -11.98 -3.09 7.51
N ASP A 37 -11.17 -3.33 8.55
CA ASP A 37 -11.62 -3.30 9.96
C ASP A 37 -11.78 -1.89 10.53
N LEU A 38 -11.16 -0.88 9.92
CA LEU A 38 -11.38 0.52 10.31
C LEU A 38 -12.66 1.10 9.71
N PHE A 39 -13.25 0.42 8.72
CA PHE A 39 -14.41 0.90 7.98
C PHE A 39 -15.68 0.15 8.39
N PRO A 40 -16.78 0.85 8.63
CA PRO A 40 -18.08 0.22 8.81
C PRO A 40 -18.51 -0.52 7.53
N LEU A 41 -19.40 -1.51 7.67
CA LEU A 41 -19.78 -2.46 6.59
C LEU A 41 -20.14 -1.83 5.24
N HIS A 42 -20.66 -0.59 5.25
CA HIS A 42 -21.05 0.15 4.04
C HIS A 42 -19.88 0.81 3.29
N GLU A 43 -18.74 1.07 3.96
CA GLU A 43 -17.55 1.68 3.35
C GLU A 43 -16.48 0.63 2.98
N LYS A 44 -16.66 -0.63 3.38
CA LYS A 44 -15.76 -1.75 3.05
C LYS A 44 -15.45 -1.88 1.55
N PRO A 45 -16.42 -1.75 0.62
CA PRO A 45 -16.11 -1.81 -0.81
C PRO A 45 -15.14 -0.70 -1.25
N GLY A 46 -15.28 0.51 -0.68
CA GLY A 46 -14.38 1.62 -0.96
C GLY A 46 -12.97 1.42 -0.40
N ALA A 47 -12.88 0.83 0.80
CA ALA A 47 -11.60 0.44 1.42
C ALA A 47 -10.89 -0.65 0.61
N GLU A 48 -11.62 -1.66 0.13
CA GLU A 48 -11.09 -2.73 -0.71
C GLU A 48 -10.57 -2.19 -2.06
N SER A 49 -11.32 -1.29 -2.71
CA SER A 49 -10.85 -0.63 -3.95
C SER A 49 -9.57 0.18 -3.72
N LYS A 50 -9.48 0.93 -2.63
CA LYS A 50 -8.25 1.67 -2.27
C LYS A 50 -7.08 0.71 -2.00
N PHE A 51 -7.33 -0.37 -1.28
CA PHE A 51 -6.32 -1.40 -1.00
C PHE A 51 -5.77 -2.03 -2.28
N LYS A 52 -6.63 -2.35 -3.25
CA LYS A 52 -6.20 -2.85 -4.57
C LYS A 52 -5.31 -1.84 -5.30
N LEU A 53 -5.69 -0.56 -5.34
CA LEU A 53 -4.89 0.49 -5.96
C LEU A 53 -3.52 0.68 -5.30
N ILE A 54 -3.46 0.67 -3.96
CA ILE A 54 -2.21 0.79 -3.20
C ILE A 54 -1.30 -0.44 -3.45
N SER A 55 -1.90 -1.62 -3.59
CA SER A 55 -1.17 -2.86 -3.88
C SER A 55 -0.63 -2.89 -5.32
N GLU A 56 -1.40 -2.39 -6.29
CA GLU A 56 -0.94 -2.21 -7.67
C GLU A 56 0.21 -1.18 -7.74
N ALA A 57 0.08 -0.06 -7.04
CA ALA A 57 1.12 0.97 -6.91
C ALA A 57 2.42 0.39 -6.35
N TYR A 58 2.32 -0.34 -5.25
CA TYR A 58 3.46 -0.99 -4.63
C TYR A 58 4.09 -1.98 -5.58
N THR A 59 3.32 -2.87 -6.22
CA THR A 59 3.84 -3.85 -7.19
C THR A 59 4.56 -3.17 -8.35
N CYS A 60 4.03 -2.06 -8.86
CA CYS A 60 4.63 -1.28 -9.95
C CYS A 60 5.97 -0.61 -9.54
N LEU A 61 6.10 -0.16 -8.29
CA LEU A 61 7.38 0.32 -7.75
C LEU A 61 8.30 -0.82 -7.28
N GLN A 62 7.74 -2.02 -7.13
CA GLN A 62 8.40 -3.18 -6.56
C GLN A 62 8.90 -4.19 -7.60
N THR A 63 8.47 -4.11 -8.86
CA THR A 63 9.13 -4.82 -9.98
C THR A 63 10.60 -4.43 -10.13
N GLU A 64 11.06 -3.35 -9.48
CA GLU A 64 12.49 -3.05 -9.33
C GLU A 64 13.16 -3.71 -8.11
N ILE A 65 12.42 -4.19 -7.08
CA ILE A 65 12.98 -4.69 -5.81
C ILE A 65 12.07 -5.73 -5.10
N GLN A 66 12.44 -7.02 -5.12
CA GLN A 66 11.72 -8.22 -4.63
C GLN A 66 10.76 -8.14 -3.41
N VAL A 67 9.66 -8.91 -3.49
CA VAL A 67 8.57 -9.04 -2.51
C VAL A 67 8.66 -10.36 -1.74
N ASN A 68 8.73 -10.30 -0.41
CA ASN A 68 8.49 -11.47 0.46
C ASN A 68 7.72 -11.09 1.74
N LEU A 69 7.06 -9.93 1.76
CA LEU A 69 6.55 -9.28 2.98
C LEU A 69 5.02 -9.16 3.05
N PHE A 70 4.32 -9.40 1.94
CA PHE A 70 2.86 -9.26 1.87
C PHE A 70 2.12 -10.30 2.75
N LEU A 71 2.69 -11.50 2.93
CA LEU A 71 2.03 -12.57 3.70
C LEU A 71 2.33 -12.55 5.20
N ARG A 72 3.47 -12.00 5.65
CA ARG A 72 3.78 -11.99 7.10
C ARG A 72 3.14 -10.84 7.86
N TYR A 73 2.89 -9.70 7.22
CA TYR A 73 2.45 -8.48 7.92
C TYR A 73 0.94 -8.37 8.13
N MET A 74 0.10 -9.07 7.36
CA MET A 74 -1.35 -9.09 7.57
C MET A 74 -1.80 -10.17 8.58
N GLN A 75 -0.87 -10.95 9.16
CA GLN A 75 -1.18 -12.03 10.10
C GLN A 75 -0.61 -11.79 11.52
N GLN A 76 -0.03 -10.61 11.81
CA GLN A 76 0.70 -10.36 13.07
C GLN A 76 0.32 -9.09 13.86
N GLU A 77 -0.87 -8.51 13.68
CA GLU A 77 -1.37 -7.52 14.66
C GLU A 77 -2.65 -8.04 15.32
N PRO A 78 -2.55 -8.86 16.39
CA PRO A 78 -3.64 -9.04 17.32
C PRO A 78 -3.76 -7.77 18.15
N CYS A 79 -4.75 -6.92 17.87
CA CYS A 79 -5.09 -5.88 18.83
C CYS A 79 -5.63 -6.54 20.10
N THR A 80 -4.90 -6.29 21.18
CA THR A 80 -5.17 -6.64 22.59
C THR A 80 -6.29 -5.76 23.13
#